data_AF-A0A3P7E3K5-F1
#
_entry.id   AF-A0A3P7E3K5-F1
#
_cell.length_a   1.000
_cell.length_b   1.000
_cell.length_c   1.000
_cell.angle_alpha   90.00
_cell.angle_beta   90.00
_cell.angle_gamma   90.00
#
_symmetry.space_group_name_H-M   'P 1'
#
loop_
_entity.id
_entity.type
_entity.pdbx_description
1 polymer ?
#
loop_
_entity_poly.entity_id
_entity_poly.type
_entity_poly.pdbx_seq_one_letter_code
_entity_poly.pdbx_strand_id
1 'polypeptide(L)'
;MRSESHLKCCWVFANESQRKRFVLHTDEHRGKPNNIQHFHRIEIQSNETDELTEEKEYHQVAINDNSSNSGDDREGWDNKMQFLMGVISYAVGLGNVWRFPYLCQKNGGGAFLIPYCIMMFVEGTPLFLVELGIGQKLRLGPVGVWNEIHPSFGGVGVSAAIVSFLVALYYNVIIT
;
A
#
# COMPACT_ATOMS: atom_id res chain seq x y z
N MET A 1 23.45 24.89 2.57
CA MET A 1 22.12 24.95 3.21
C MET A 1 21.32 23.79 2.66
N ARG A 2 21.28 22.65 3.37
CA ARG A 2 20.86 21.34 2.85
C ARG A 2 19.98 20.65 3.89
N SER A 3 18.66 20.72 3.72
CA SER A 3 17.66 19.93 4.47
C SER A 3 16.30 20.06 3.78
N GLU A 4 16.04 19.32 2.70
CA GLU A 4 14.72 19.30 2.02
C GLU A 4 14.39 17.94 1.34
N SER A 5 15.12 16.85 1.61
CA SER A 5 15.05 15.62 0.80
C SER A 5 14.34 14.41 1.42
N HIS A 6 13.81 14.46 2.66
CA HIS A 6 13.23 13.27 3.31
C HIS A 6 11.71 13.26 3.53
N LEU A 7 10.99 14.36 3.31
CA LEU A 7 9.54 14.43 3.58
C LEU A 7 8.65 14.38 2.32
N LYS A 8 9.22 14.51 1.12
CA LYS A 8 8.46 14.47 -0.14
C LYS A 8 8.14 13.04 -0.64
N CYS A 9 8.78 11.99 -0.11
CA CYS A 9 8.58 10.62 -0.61
C CYS A 9 7.30 9.94 -0.09
N CYS A 10 6.84 10.19 1.13
CA CYS A 10 5.69 9.47 1.69
C CYS A 10 4.32 9.94 1.16
N TRP A 11 4.20 11.17 0.67
CA TRP A 11 2.94 11.69 0.11
C TRP A 11 2.81 11.46 -1.41
N VAL A 12 3.93 11.40 -2.14
CA VAL A 12 3.93 11.19 -3.60
C VAL A 12 3.62 9.72 -3.96
N PHE A 13 4.01 8.76 -3.12
CA PHE A 13 3.77 7.34 -3.40
C PHE A 13 2.30 6.90 -3.28
N ALA A 14 1.48 7.63 -2.53
CA ALA A 14 0.07 7.30 -2.32
C ALA A 14 -0.89 7.87 -3.39
N ASN A 15 -0.43 8.77 -4.27
CA ASN A 15 -1.29 9.45 -5.27
C ASN A 15 -0.96 9.06 -6.73
N GLU A 16 0.22 8.48 -6.99
CA GLU A 16 0.69 8.20 -8.35
C GLU A 16 0.27 6.79 -8.89
N SER A 17 0.05 5.80 -8.01
CA SER A 17 -0.17 4.40 -8.42
C SER A 17 -1.61 4.08 -8.91
N GLN A 18 -2.59 4.92 -8.59
CA GLN A 18 -4.00 4.70 -8.96
C GLN A 18 -4.45 5.47 -10.21
N ARG A 19 -3.66 6.43 -10.71
CA ARG A 19 -4.05 7.30 -11.84
C ARG A 19 -3.68 6.74 -13.21
N LYS A 20 -2.84 5.70 -13.30
CA LYS A 20 -2.32 5.17 -14.58
C LYS A 20 -3.08 3.99 -15.19
N ARG A 21 -4.20 3.54 -14.59
CA ARG A 21 -4.95 2.36 -15.06
C ARG A 21 -6.30 2.66 -15.73
N PHE A 22 -6.57 3.92 -16.09
CA PHE A 22 -7.88 4.34 -16.67
C PHE A 22 -7.77 5.13 -17.99
N VAL A 23 -6.61 5.20 -18.65
CA VAL A 23 -6.41 6.02 -19.85
C VAL A 23 -5.63 5.22 -20.91
N LEU A 24 -6.23 5.09 -22.10
CA LEU A 24 -5.73 4.49 -23.35
C LEU A 24 -6.12 3.02 -23.64
N HIS A 25 -7.43 2.76 -23.61
CA HIS A 25 -8.07 1.87 -24.58
C HIS A 25 -8.66 2.79 -25.66
N THR A 26 -7.92 3.05 -26.75
CA THR A 26 -8.37 3.54 -28.08
C THR A 26 -7.18 4.14 -28.84
N ASP A 27 -7.08 3.77 -30.12
CA ASP A 27 -6.34 4.44 -31.19
C ASP A 27 -4.80 4.30 -31.29
N GLU A 28 -4.33 3.21 -31.94
CA GLU A 28 -3.20 3.32 -32.89
C GLU A 28 -3.30 2.28 -34.03
N HIS A 29 -4.36 2.39 -34.85
CA HIS A 29 -4.45 1.75 -36.16
C HIS A 29 -4.40 2.82 -37.26
N ARG A 30 -3.21 3.23 -37.71
CA ARG A 30 -3.04 3.94 -39.00
C ARG A 30 -1.58 4.00 -39.47
N GLY A 31 -1.34 3.48 -40.68
CA GLY A 31 -0.43 4.14 -41.62
C GLY A 31 0.88 3.43 -42.01
N LYS A 32 0.82 2.56 -43.03
CA LYS A 32 1.92 2.23 -43.97
C LYS A 32 2.26 3.47 -44.84
N PRO A 33 3.43 3.61 -45.53
CA PRO A 33 3.83 2.67 -46.59
C PRO A 33 5.34 2.52 -46.98
N ASN A 34 5.64 1.32 -47.48
CA ASN A 34 6.37 0.95 -48.71
C ASN A 34 7.59 1.80 -49.17
N ASN A 35 8.79 1.26 -48.98
CA ASN A 35 9.88 1.18 -49.96
C ASN A 35 11.05 0.38 -49.34
N ILE A 36 11.98 -0.13 -50.15
CA ILE A 36 13.21 -0.88 -49.79
C ILE A 36 13.07 -2.41 -49.99
N GLN A 37 13.08 -2.81 -51.25
CA GLN A 37 13.12 -4.21 -51.73
C GLN A 37 14.56 -4.69 -52.04
N HIS A 38 15.60 -4.16 -51.38
CA HIS A 38 17.01 -4.47 -51.75
C HIS A 38 17.98 -4.79 -50.60
N PHE A 39 17.50 -5.02 -49.38
CA PHE A 39 18.36 -5.31 -48.21
C PHE A 39 18.17 -6.73 -47.63
N HIS A 40 17.23 -7.50 -48.19
CA HIS A 40 16.57 -8.66 -47.56
C HIS A 40 17.39 -9.96 -47.46
N ARG A 41 18.68 -10.06 -47.84
CA ARG A 41 19.40 -11.36 -47.84
C ARG A 41 20.43 -11.53 -46.73
N ILE A 42 20.98 -10.44 -46.20
CA ILE A 42 22.01 -10.51 -45.14
C ILE A 42 21.37 -10.44 -43.75
N GLU A 43 20.20 -9.79 -43.61
CA GLU A 43 19.43 -9.74 -42.36
C GLU A 43 18.78 -11.08 -41.98
N ILE A 44 18.52 -12.01 -42.91
CA ILE A 44 17.78 -13.25 -42.60
C ILE A 44 18.55 -14.14 -41.60
N GLN A 45 19.88 -14.16 -41.66
CA GLN A 45 20.68 -15.09 -40.85
C GLN A 45 21.12 -14.51 -39.49
N SER A 46 21.21 -13.17 -39.38
CA SER A 46 21.29 -12.49 -38.09
C SER A 46 19.93 -12.45 -37.39
N ASN A 47 18.83 -12.23 -38.15
CA ASN A 47 17.48 -12.26 -37.59
C ASN A 47 17.15 -13.60 -36.96
N GLU A 48 17.57 -14.73 -37.54
CA GLU A 48 17.17 -16.04 -37.00
C GLU A 48 17.82 -16.34 -35.63
N THR A 49 18.98 -15.75 -35.33
CA THR A 49 19.64 -15.90 -34.01
C THR A 49 19.11 -14.90 -32.97
N ASP A 50 18.74 -13.71 -33.41
CA ASP A 50 18.08 -12.70 -32.57
C ASP A 50 16.62 -13.12 -32.27
N GLU A 51 15.88 -13.66 -33.24
CA GLU A 51 14.51 -14.20 -33.06
C GLU A 51 14.48 -15.39 -32.11
N LEU A 52 15.48 -16.29 -32.13
CA LEU A 52 15.56 -17.40 -31.17
C LEU A 52 15.89 -16.95 -29.73
N THR A 53 16.52 -15.78 -29.58
CA THR A 53 16.86 -15.19 -28.28
C THR A 53 15.67 -14.40 -27.75
N GLU A 54 14.99 -13.63 -28.61
CA GLU A 54 13.70 -13.01 -28.31
C GLU A 54 12.65 -14.06 -27.98
N GLU A 55 12.48 -15.12 -28.77
CA GLU A 55 11.46 -16.14 -28.53
C GLU A 55 11.69 -16.85 -27.18
N LYS A 56 12.95 -17.07 -26.78
CA LYS A 56 13.29 -17.57 -25.43
C LYS A 56 13.00 -16.55 -24.34
N GLU A 57 13.24 -15.26 -24.57
CA GLU A 57 12.92 -14.19 -23.63
C GLU A 57 11.40 -14.02 -23.48
N TYR A 58 10.63 -14.01 -24.58
CA TYR A 58 9.18 -14.04 -24.58
C TYR A 58 8.63 -15.31 -23.92
N HIS A 59 9.20 -16.49 -24.17
CA HIS A 59 8.77 -17.72 -23.50
C HIS A 59 9.11 -17.71 -22.00
N GLN A 60 10.25 -17.13 -21.60
CA GLN A 60 10.64 -17.01 -20.19
C GLN A 60 9.77 -15.98 -19.45
N VAL A 61 9.45 -14.86 -20.09
CA VAL A 61 8.52 -13.83 -19.60
C VAL A 61 7.09 -14.40 -19.53
N ALA A 62 6.64 -15.13 -20.54
CA ALA A 62 5.32 -15.77 -20.57
C ALA A 62 5.18 -16.92 -19.55
N ILE A 63 6.26 -17.67 -19.26
CA ILE A 63 6.25 -18.69 -18.19
C ILE A 63 6.19 -18.05 -16.81
N ASN A 64 6.80 -16.88 -16.62
CA ASN A 64 6.73 -16.14 -15.36
C ASN A 64 5.39 -15.42 -15.16
N ASP A 65 4.71 -15.02 -16.24
CA ASP A 65 3.38 -14.36 -16.17
C ASP A 65 2.22 -15.35 -15.88
N ASN A 66 2.34 -16.60 -16.36
CA ASN A 66 1.27 -17.60 -16.23
C ASN A 66 1.23 -18.35 -14.89
N SER A 67 2.11 -18.02 -13.94
CA SER A 67 2.06 -18.54 -12.55
C SER A 67 1.33 -17.59 -11.58
N SER A 68 0.89 -16.43 -12.05
CA SER A 68 -0.03 -15.56 -11.31
C SER A 68 -1.44 -15.72 -11.86
N ASN A 69 -2.25 -16.56 -11.22
CA ASN A 69 -3.67 -16.65 -11.53
C ASN A 69 -4.33 -15.35 -11.03
N SER A 70 -4.41 -14.40 -11.95
CA SER A 70 -4.82 -13.00 -11.84
C SER A 70 -6.31 -12.87 -11.55
N GLY A 71 -6.65 -12.95 -10.27
CA GLY A 71 -7.97 -12.62 -9.73
C GLY A 71 -7.96 -11.56 -8.62
N ASP A 72 -6.80 -11.04 -8.23
CA ASP A 72 -6.66 -10.03 -7.17
C ASP A 72 -5.28 -9.36 -7.27
N ASP A 73 -5.15 -8.34 -8.11
CA ASP A 73 -3.92 -7.56 -8.40
C ASP A 73 -3.34 -6.79 -7.18
N ARG A 74 -3.68 -7.18 -5.94
CA ARG A 74 -3.20 -6.53 -4.72
C ARG A 74 -1.96 -7.23 -4.20
N GLU A 75 -0.88 -6.46 -4.06
CA GLU A 75 0.38 -6.88 -3.46
C GLU A 75 0.15 -7.50 -2.06
N GLY A 76 0.74 -8.68 -1.85
CA GLY A 76 0.74 -9.40 -0.59
C GLY A 76 1.95 -9.06 0.28
N TRP A 77 1.92 -9.50 1.53
CA TRP A 77 3.11 -9.47 2.39
C TRP A 77 3.99 -10.70 2.10
N ASP A 78 5.31 -10.54 1.97
CA ASP A 78 6.21 -11.67 1.72
C ASP A 78 6.14 -12.70 2.85
N ASN A 79 6.03 -12.21 4.10
CA ASN A 79 6.07 -13.02 5.30
C ASN A 79 5.06 -12.54 6.35
N LYS A 80 4.41 -13.49 7.04
CA LYS A 80 3.51 -13.17 8.17
C LYS A 80 4.19 -12.39 9.30
N MET A 81 5.48 -12.65 9.52
CA MET A 81 6.27 -11.93 10.53
C MET A 81 6.50 -10.46 10.15
N GLN A 82 6.65 -10.14 8.86
CA GLN A 82 6.76 -8.75 8.41
C GLN A 82 5.46 -7.99 8.67
N PHE A 83 4.31 -8.61 8.37
CA PHE A 83 3.01 -8.04 8.70
C PHE A 83 2.86 -7.79 10.20
N LEU A 84 3.18 -8.78 11.03
CA LEU A 84 3.10 -8.64 12.49
C LEU A 84 4.01 -7.53 13.03
N MET A 85 5.25 -7.43 12.52
CA MET A 85 6.17 -6.36 12.90
C MET A 85 5.67 -4.97 12.49
N GLY A 86 5.05 -4.84 11.31
CA GLY A 86 4.43 -3.58 10.88
C GLY A 86 3.30 -3.16 11.82
N VAL A 87 2.44 -4.09 12.20
CA VAL A 87 1.33 -3.86 13.15
C VAL A 87 1.84 -3.51 14.56
N ILE A 88 2.87 -4.20 15.05
CA ILE A 88 3.50 -3.88 16.35
C ILE A 88 4.12 -2.48 16.32
N SER A 89 4.82 -2.13 15.24
CA SER A 89 5.43 -0.82 15.06
C SER A 89 4.39 0.30 15.03
N TYR A 90 3.23 0.03 14.43
CA TYR A 90 2.08 0.94 14.47
C TYR A 90 1.51 1.09 15.89
N ALA A 91 1.43 0.02 16.67
CA ALA A 91 0.90 0.06 18.04
C ALA A 91 1.84 0.74 19.05
N VAL A 92 3.16 0.59 18.89
CA VAL A 92 4.16 1.18 19.79
C VAL A 92 4.56 2.58 19.29
N GLY A 93 3.82 3.60 19.69
CA GLY A 93 4.10 5.00 19.37
C GLY A 93 4.74 5.79 20.51
N LEU A 94 5.43 6.89 20.15
CA LEU A 94 5.93 7.93 21.06
C LEU A 94 4.87 8.39 22.08
N GLY A 95 3.62 8.52 21.63
CA GLY A 95 2.45 8.81 22.46
C GLY A 95 2.26 7.84 23.64
N ASN A 96 2.45 6.53 23.42
CA ASN A 96 2.31 5.54 24.47
C ASN A 96 3.46 5.62 25.48
N VAL A 97 4.67 5.99 25.05
CA VAL A 97 5.86 6.05 25.91
C VAL A 97 5.80 7.21 26.91
N TRP A 98 5.30 8.40 26.53
CA TRP A 98 5.25 9.55 27.46
C TRP A 98 3.89 9.71 28.16
N ARG A 99 2.77 9.35 27.51
CA ARG A 99 1.45 9.60 28.07
C ARG A 99 1.10 8.59 29.14
N PHE A 100 1.51 7.34 28.94
CA PHE A 100 1.23 6.27 29.89
C PHE A 100 1.91 6.51 31.25
N PRO A 101 3.21 6.86 31.35
CA PRO A 101 3.83 7.19 32.63
C PRO A 101 3.18 8.40 33.32
N TYR A 102 2.87 9.46 32.55
CA TYR A 102 2.21 10.64 33.11
C TYR A 102 0.85 10.33 33.71
N LEU A 103 0.03 9.53 33.00
CA LEU A 103 -1.31 9.18 33.45
C LEU A 103 -1.28 8.20 34.64
N CYS A 104 -0.34 7.26 34.62
CA CYS A 104 -0.08 6.33 35.72
C CYS A 104 0.31 7.10 37.00
N GLN A 105 1.25 8.04 36.92
CA GLN A 105 1.67 8.85 38.08
C GLN A 105 0.53 9.71 38.65
N LYS A 106 -0.30 10.31 37.79
CA LYS A 106 -1.41 11.16 38.24
C LYS A 106 -2.57 10.38 38.88
N ASN A 107 -2.83 9.15 38.43
CA ASN A 107 -4.00 8.36 38.84
C ASN A 107 -3.68 7.28 39.89
N GLY A 108 -2.69 7.50 40.77
CA GLY A 108 -2.37 6.58 41.85
C GLY A 108 -1.27 5.55 41.55
N GLY A 109 -0.36 5.87 40.61
CA GLY A 109 0.78 5.02 40.26
C GLY A 109 0.33 3.66 39.73
N GLY A 110 0.94 2.59 40.24
CA GLY A 110 0.67 1.22 39.79
C GLY A 110 -0.79 0.76 39.91
N ALA A 111 -1.60 1.37 40.78
CA ALA A 111 -3.03 1.02 40.91
C ALA A 111 -3.82 1.32 39.62
N PHE A 112 -3.38 2.30 38.82
CA PHE A 112 -3.98 2.64 37.52
C PHE A 112 -3.86 1.49 36.49
N LEU A 113 -2.93 0.56 36.68
CA LEU A 113 -2.75 -0.58 35.76
C LEU A 113 -3.94 -1.54 35.76
N ILE A 114 -4.64 -1.67 36.89
CA ILE A 114 -5.80 -2.58 37.02
C ILE A 114 -6.93 -2.16 36.07
N PRO A 115 -7.49 -0.94 36.14
CA PRO A 115 -8.51 -0.50 35.19
C PRO A 115 -7.98 -0.39 33.76
N TYR A 116 -6.70 -0.03 33.57
CA TYR A 116 -6.08 0.03 32.25
C TYR A 116 -6.08 -1.34 31.54
N CYS A 117 -5.65 -2.40 32.22
CA CYS A 117 -5.66 -3.75 31.66
C CYS A 117 -7.08 -4.25 31.39
N ILE A 118 -8.03 -4.00 32.30
CA ILE A 118 -9.44 -4.40 32.10
C ILE A 118 -10.02 -3.72 30.85
N MET A 119 -9.87 -2.40 30.72
CA MET A 119 -10.36 -1.67 29.54
C MET A 119 -9.63 -2.09 28.25
N MET A 120 -8.33 -2.39 28.33
CA MET A 120 -7.58 -2.90 27.17
C MET A 120 -8.16 -4.21 26.65
N PHE A 121 -8.52 -5.15 27.53
CA PHE A 121 -9.11 -6.42 27.10
C PHE A 121 -10.58 -6.30 26.69
N VAL A 122 -11.35 -5.39 27.29
CA VAL A 122 -12.78 -5.22 27.01
C VAL A 122 -13.04 -4.41 25.74
N GLU A 123 -12.28 -3.33 25.52
CA GLU A 123 -12.49 -2.41 24.39
C GLU A 123 -11.35 -2.50 23.36
N GLY A 124 -10.10 -2.50 23.83
CA GLY A 124 -8.92 -2.48 22.96
C GLY A 124 -8.81 -3.73 22.07
N THR A 125 -8.83 -4.92 22.68
CA THR A 125 -8.69 -6.19 21.95
C THR A 125 -9.84 -6.42 20.96
N PRO A 126 -11.13 -6.27 21.31
CA PRO A 126 -12.21 -6.50 20.37
C PRO A 126 -12.21 -5.50 19.21
N LEU A 127 -11.97 -4.21 19.48
CA LEU A 127 -11.91 -3.19 18.44
C LEU A 127 -10.78 -3.50 17.44
N PHE A 128 -9.61 -3.86 17.95
CA PHE A 128 -8.47 -4.22 17.12
C PHE A 128 -8.72 -5.48 16.27
N LEU A 129 -9.36 -6.51 16.84
CA LEU A 129 -9.70 -7.73 16.10
C LEU A 129 -10.76 -7.46 15.01
N VAL A 130 -11.75 -6.60 15.28
CA VAL A 130 -12.76 -6.20 14.29
C VAL A 130 -12.11 -5.43 13.14
N GLU A 131 -11.24 -4.46 13.44
CA GLU A 131 -10.53 -3.67 12.43
C GLU A 131 -9.69 -4.57 11.51
N LEU A 132 -8.88 -5.46 12.10
CA LEU A 132 -8.06 -6.41 11.34
C LEU A 132 -8.93 -7.40 10.54
N GLY A 133 -10.00 -7.92 11.14
CA GLY A 133 -10.90 -8.88 10.50
C GLY A 133 -11.64 -8.28 9.31
N ILE A 134 -12.16 -7.06 9.43
CA ILE A 134 -12.82 -6.33 8.33
C ILE A 134 -11.82 -6.01 7.22
N GLY A 135 -10.64 -5.52 7.58
CA GLY A 135 -9.58 -5.20 6.61
C GLY A 135 -9.15 -6.44 5.81
N GLN A 136 -9.00 -7.59 6.45
CA GLN A 136 -8.66 -8.85 5.79
C GLN A 136 -9.79 -9.39 4.91
N LYS A 137 -11.05 -9.24 5.33
CA LYS A 137 -12.22 -9.74 4.60
C LYS A 137 -12.52 -8.94 3.34
N LEU A 138 -12.49 -7.61 3.42
CA LEU A 138 -12.86 -6.74 2.31
C LEU A 138 -11.68 -6.43 1.38
N ARG A 139 -10.42 -6.48 1.87
CA ARG A 139 -9.21 -6.16 1.10
C ARG A 139 -9.24 -4.78 0.42
N LEU A 140 -10.02 -3.84 0.96
CA LEU A 140 -10.17 -2.47 0.48
C LEU A 140 -9.47 -1.49 1.43
N GLY A 141 -9.18 -0.28 0.93
CA GLY A 141 -8.72 0.82 1.78
C GLY A 141 -9.82 1.29 2.75
N PRO A 142 -9.47 2.08 3.79
CA PRO A 142 -10.41 2.47 4.84
C PRO A 142 -11.66 3.19 4.31
N VAL A 143 -11.52 4.07 3.30
CA VAL A 143 -12.67 4.74 2.67
C VAL A 143 -13.57 3.76 1.93
N GLY A 144 -12.97 2.78 1.23
CA GLY A 144 -13.71 1.75 0.50
C GLY A 144 -14.45 0.79 1.43
N VAL A 145 -13.80 0.37 2.52
CA VAL A 145 -14.38 -0.52 3.55
C VAL A 145 -15.69 0.04 4.09
N TRP A 146 -15.71 1.31 4.48
CA TRP A 146 -16.92 1.93 5.05
C TRP A 146 -18.02 2.14 4.01
N ASN A 147 -17.67 2.37 2.74
CA ASN A 147 -18.63 2.50 1.65
C ASN A 147 -19.29 1.15 1.29
N GLU A 148 -18.53 0.05 1.35
CA GLU A 148 -19.05 -1.31 1.11
C GLU A 148 -19.98 -1.81 2.23
N ILE A 149 -19.71 -1.45 3.49
CA ILE A 149 -20.58 -1.85 4.61
C ILE A 149 -21.94 -1.17 4.48
N HIS A 150 -21.94 0.16 4.30
CA HIS A 150 -23.15 0.93 4.05
C HIS A 150 -22.79 2.31 3.48
N PRO A 151 -23.43 2.77 2.39
CA PRO A 151 -23.06 4.03 1.73
C PRO A 151 -23.16 5.27 2.63
N SER A 152 -24.05 5.25 3.65
CA SER A 152 -24.14 6.36 4.61
C SER A 152 -22.93 6.46 5.55
N PHE A 153 -22.16 5.38 5.74
CA PHE A 153 -20.97 5.37 6.60
C PHE A 153 -19.69 5.75 5.85
N GLY A 154 -19.74 6.03 4.55
CA GLY A 154 -18.57 6.47 3.79
C GLY A 154 -17.84 7.68 4.40
N GLY A 155 -18.57 8.56 5.11
CA GLY A 155 -18.01 9.69 5.84
C GLY A 155 -17.04 9.29 6.96
N VAL A 156 -17.18 8.10 7.56
CA VAL A 156 -16.27 7.57 8.59
C VAL A 156 -14.88 7.32 8.03
N GLY A 157 -14.79 6.80 6.80
CA GLY A 157 -13.50 6.61 6.13
C GLY A 157 -12.82 7.93 5.80
N VAL A 158 -13.58 8.93 5.35
CA VAL A 158 -13.06 10.27 5.06
C VAL A 158 -12.60 10.98 6.34
N SER A 159 -13.37 10.88 7.43
CA SER A 159 -12.98 11.48 8.71
C SER A 159 -11.71 10.83 9.27
N ALA A 160 -11.55 9.51 9.14
CA ALA A 160 -10.32 8.81 9.52
C ALA A 160 -9.10 9.32 8.73
N ALA A 161 -9.25 9.58 7.43
CA ALA A 161 -8.18 10.17 6.61
C ALA A 161 -7.81 11.59 7.06
N ILE A 162 -8.81 12.43 7.38
CA ILE A 162 -8.60 13.80 7.89
C ILE A 162 -7.89 13.78 9.26
N VAL A 163 -8.33 12.92 10.19
CA VAL A 163 -7.68 12.77 11.50
C VAL A 163 -6.24 12.32 11.34
N SER A 164 -5.98 11.34 10.46
CA SER A 164 -4.63 10.85 10.18
C SER A 164 -3.73 11.96 9.62
N PHE A 165 -4.27 12.82 8.75
CA PHE A 165 -3.55 13.98 8.23
C PHE A 165 -3.22 15.01 9.32
N LEU A 166 -4.17 15.36 10.19
CA LEU A 166 -3.95 16.30 11.29
C LEU A 166 -2.92 15.78 12.31
N VAL A 167 -3.02 14.49 12.66
CA VAL A 167 -2.07 13.81 13.54
C VAL A 167 -0.67 13.80 12.91
N ALA A 168 -0.57 13.50 11.62
CA ALA A 168 0.69 13.57 10.90
C ALA A 168 1.30 14.98 10.94
N LEU A 169 0.52 16.05 10.75
CA LEU A 169 1.02 17.42 10.87
C LEU A 169 1.58 17.71 12.27
N TYR A 170 0.85 17.35 13.32
CA TYR A 170 1.28 17.55 14.71
C TYR A 170 2.57 16.78 15.04
N TYR A 171 2.65 15.49 14.67
CA TYR A 171 3.85 14.68 14.91
C TYR A 171 5.04 15.14 14.08
N ASN A 172 4.83 15.59 12.83
CA ASN A 172 5.91 16.17 12.02
C ASN A 172 6.47 17.46 12.64
N VAL A 173 5.65 18.28 13.28
CA VAL A 173 6.12 19.48 14.00
C VAL A 173 6.88 19.11 15.28
N ILE A 174 6.50 18.04 15.98
CA ILE A 174 7.23 17.60 17.18
C ILE A 174 8.59 17.00 16.84
N ILE A 175 8.69 16.28 15.72
CA ILE A 175 9.94 15.61 15.33
C ILE A 175 10.94 16.56 14.64
N THR A 176 10.45 17.67 14.08
CA THR A 176 11.27 18.71 13.42
C THR A 176 11.81 19.71 14.44
#